data_AF-A0A2E7TL49-F1
#
_entry.id   AF-A0A2E7TL49-F1
#
_cell.length_a   1.000
_cell.length_b   1.000
_cell.length_c   1.000
_cell.angle_alpha   90.00
_cell.angle_beta   90.00
_cell.angle_gamma   90.00
#
_symmetry.space_group_name_H-M   'P 1'
#
loop_
_entity.id
_entity.type
_entity.pdbx_description
1 polymer ?
#
loop_
_entity_poly.entity_id
_entity_poly.type
_entity_poly.pdbx_seq_one_letter_code
_entity_poly.pdbx_strand_id
1 'polypeptide(L)' 'MDSGNIISIFKKFDIWRLIWSGILLRIFTAIIDAIFNLGIGDLPNFNYYIFALALIYTIIWMFNKSYIEEE' A
#
# COMPACT_ATOMS: atom_id res chain seq x y z
N MET A 1 17.68 17.90 -6.74
CA MET A 1 16.36 17.30 -6.40
C MET A 1 15.80 18.09 -5.23
N ASP A 2 14.74 18.85 -5.47
CA ASP A 2 14.13 19.75 -4.49
C ASP A 2 13.63 18.98 -3.27
N SER A 3 14.20 19.28 -2.10
CA SER A 3 13.66 18.88 -0.81
C SER A 3 12.20 19.35 -0.62
N GLY A 4 11.80 20.42 -1.30
CA GLY A 4 10.41 20.89 -1.36
C GLY A 4 9.44 19.91 -2.00
N ASN A 5 9.89 19.08 -2.95
CA ASN A 5 9.03 18.11 -3.64
C ASN A 5 8.73 16.89 -2.75
N ILE A 6 9.68 16.47 -1.91
CA ILE A 6 9.45 15.38 -0.94
C ILE A 6 8.44 15.81 0.12
N ILE A 7 8.52 17.06 0.60
CA ILE A 7 7.61 17.60 1.62
C ILE A 7 6.18 17.76 1.07
N SER A 8 6.02 18.14 -0.22
CA SER A 8 4.70 18.22 -0.85
C SER A 8 4.04 16.84 -1.01
N ILE A 9 4.83 15.80 -1.31
CA ILE A 9 4.36 14.40 -1.40
C ILE A 9 3.84 13.91 -0.04
N PHE A 10 4.56 14.16 1.06
CA PHE A 10 4.08 13.81 2.39
C PHE A 10 2.80 14.57 2.79
N LYS A 11 2.59 15.77 2.26
CA LYS A 11 1.35 16.53 2.48
C LYS A 11 0.13 15.92 1.77
N LYS A 12 0.34 15.22 0.66
CA LYS A 12 -0.71 14.48 -0.08
C LYS A 12 -0.92 13.06 0.45
N PHE A 13 -0.25 12.69 1.56
CA PHE A 13 -0.35 11.36 2.14
C PHE A 13 -1.76 11.05 2.67
N ASP A 14 -2.41 10.09 2.02
CA ASP A 14 -3.73 9.60 2.40
C ASP A 14 -3.61 8.35 3.27
N ILE A 15 -3.69 8.55 4.59
CA ILE A 15 -3.61 7.46 5.56
C ILE A 15 -4.83 6.54 5.51
N TRP A 16 -5.99 7.05 5.10
CA TRP A 16 -7.19 6.22 4.95
C TRP A 16 -7.01 5.24 3.81
N ARG A 17 -6.43 5.68 2.70
CA ARG A 17 -6.08 4.80 1.58
C ARG A 17 -5.10 3.71 2.01
N LEU A 18 -4.06 4.05 2.78
CA LEU A 18 -3.14 3.05 3.32
C LEU A 18 -3.87 1.97 4.14
N ILE A 19 -4.75 2.40 5.06
CA ILE A 19 -5.53 1.50 5.92
C ILE A 19 -6.42 0.59 5.08
N TRP A 20 -7.19 1.15 4.14
CA TRP A 20 -8.09 0.38 3.26
C TRP A 20 -7.32 -0.57 2.35
N SER A 21 -6.23 -0.13 1.74
CA SER A 21 -5.36 -0.97 0.93
C SER A 21 -4.80 -2.14 1.73
N GLY A 22 -4.38 -1.92 2.98
CA GLY A 22 -3.91 -2.98 3.88
C GLY A 22 -5.00 -3.99 4.25
N ILE A 23 -6.21 -3.52 4.58
CA ILE A 23 -7.36 -4.39 4.88
C ILE A 23 -7.72 -5.25 3.67
N LEU A 24 -7.83 -4.64 2.49
CA LEU A 24 -8.16 -5.33 1.24
C LEU A 24 -7.10 -6.37 0.89
N LEU A 25 -5.81 -6.01 0.99
CA LEU A 25 -4.72 -6.96 0.74
C LEU A 25 -4.85 -8.16 1.67
N ARG A 26 -5.10 -7.92 2.96
CA ARG A 26 -5.19 -8.97 3.97
C ARG A 26 -6.32 -9.95 3.66
N ILE A 27 -7.51 -9.43 3.32
CA ILE A 27 -8.66 -10.24 2.92
C ILE A 27 -8.32 -11.04 1.66
N PHE A 28 -7.72 -10.41 0.66
CA PHE A 28 -7.36 -11.05 -0.60
C PHE A 28 -6.37 -12.20 -0.40
N THR A 29 -5.29 -11.98 0.37
CA THR A 29 -4.34 -13.04 0.71
C THR A 29 -4.99 -14.17 1.50
N ALA A 30 -5.90 -13.88 2.44
CA ALA A 30 -6.59 -14.92 3.19
C ALA A 30 -7.48 -15.79 2.29
N ILE A 31 -8.16 -15.19 1.29
CA ILE A 31 -8.94 -15.94 0.30
C ILE A 31 -8.04 -16.84 -0.55
N ILE A 32 -6.93 -16.30 -1.06
CA ILE A 32 -5.96 -17.08 -1.84
C ILE A 32 -5.40 -18.24 -1.01
N ASP A 33 -5.01 -17.95 0.23
CA ASP A 33 -4.42 -18.95 1.11
C ASP A 33 -5.42 -20.06 1.45
N ALA A 34 -6.70 -19.73 1.64
CA ALA A 34 -7.76 -20.71 1.86
C ALA A 34 -8.06 -21.58 0.62
N ILE A 35 -7.98 -21.03 -0.59
CA ILE A 35 -8.26 -21.76 -1.84
C ILE A 35 -7.10 -22.69 -2.21
N PHE A 36 -5.87 -22.19 -2.10
CA PHE A 36 -4.67 -22.87 -2.60
C PHE A 36 -3.85 -23.56 -1.49
N ASN A 37 -4.20 -23.36 -0.22
CA ASN A 37 -3.53 -23.93 0.95
C ASN A 37 -2.01 -23.67 0.94
N LEU A 38 -1.63 -22.39 0.80
CA LEU A 38 -0.25 -21.97 0.56
C LEU A 38 0.55 -21.71 1.85
N GLY A 39 -0.12 -21.64 3.02
CA GLY A 39 0.50 -21.32 4.31
C GLY A 39 0.97 -19.87 4.40
N ILE A 40 0.39 -18.96 3.61
CA ILE A 40 0.78 -17.55 3.54
C ILE A 40 0.50 -16.85 4.88
N GLY A 41 -0.59 -17.20 5.55
CA GLY A 41 -0.94 -16.66 6.86
C GLY A 41 0.04 -17.01 7.97
N ASP A 42 0.78 -18.11 7.82
CA ASP A 42 1.75 -18.62 8.80
C ASP A 42 3.17 -18.06 8.59
N LEU A 43 3.38 -17.28 7.53
CA LEU A 43 4.67 -16.67 7.26
C LEU A 43 5.08 -15.75 8.43
N PRO A 44 6.33 -15.89 8.94
CA PRO A 44 6.88 -14.92 9.87
C PRO A 44 6.80 -13.53 9.25
N ASN A 45 6.36 -12.55 10.03
CA ASN A 45 6.26 -11.16 9.59
C ASN A 45 5.22 -10.90 8.49
N PHE A 46 4.24 -11.78 8.25
CA PHE A 46 3.18 -11.60 7.25
C PHE A 46 2.53 -10.20 7.29
N ASN A 47 2.19 -9.70 8.48
CA ASN A 47 1.59 -8.36 8.63
C ASN A 47 2.51 -7.23 8.15
N TYR A 48 3.83 -7.37 8.29
CA TYR A 48 4.78 -6.38 7.77
C TYR A 48 4.86 -6.40 6.25
N TYR A 49 4.74 -7.57 5.62
CA TYR A 49 4.67 -7.67 4.16
C TYR A 49 3.40 -7.03 3.61
N ILE A 50 2.25 -7.29 4.23
CA ILE A 50 0.99 -6.64 3.88
C ILE A 50 1.10 -5.12 4.02
N PHE A 51 1.66 -4.65 5.13
CA PHE A 51 1.89 -3.22 5.36
C PHE A 51 2.81 -2.60 4.32
N ALA A 52 3.95 -3.24 4.01
CA ALA A 52 4.90 -2.75 3.02
C ALA A 52 4.28 -2.66 1.62
N LEU A 53 3.50 -3.67 1.21
CA LEU A 53 2.80 -3.66 -0.08
C LEU A 53 1.73 -2.56 -0.12
N ALA A 54 0.95 -2.40 0.94
CA ALA A 54 -0.04 -1.32 1.04
C ALA A 54 0.62 0.07 1.00
N LEU A 55 1.77 0.23 1.65
CA LEU A 55 2.54 1.47 1.64
C LEU A 55 3.07 1.78 0.25
N ILE A 56 3.70 0.82 -0.42
CA ILE A 56 4.21 0.98 -1.80
C ILE A 56 3.07 1.36 -2.75
N TYR A 57 1.93 0.67 -2.66
CA TYR A 57 0.76 0.99 -3.48
C TYR A 57 0.26 2.42 -3.23
N THR A 58 0.18 2.84 -1.96
CA THR A 58 -0.27 4.18 -1.59
C THR A 58 0.68 5.24 -2.14
N ILE A 59 2.00 5.01 -2.03
CA ILE A 59 3.05 5.89 -2.59
C ILE A 59 2.91 6.01 -4.11
N ILE A 60 2.83 4.89 -4.83
CA ILE A 60 2.68 4.90 -6.30
C ILE A 60 1.40 5.64 -6.70
N TRP A 61 0.29 5.43 -5.99
CA TRP A 61 -0.96 6.12 -6.26
C TRP A 61 -0.85 7.63 -6.06
N MET A 62 -0.18 8.08 -5.00
CA MET A 62 0.07 9.50 -4.77
C MET A 62 0.86 10.13 -5.91
N PHE A 63 1.91 9.46 -6.40
CA PHE A 63 2.68 9.94 -7.54
C PHE A 63 1.82 10.03 -8.80
N ASN A 64 1.04 8.99 -9.11
CA ASN A 64 0.17 9.02 -10.28
C ASN A 64 -0.87 10.15 -10.20
N LYS A 65 -1.50 10.32 -9.03
CA LYS A 65 -2.44 11.42 -8.80
C LYS A 65 -1.79 12.79 -8.94
N SER A 66 -0.56 12.98 -8.45
CA SER A 66 0.14 14.25 -8.62
C SER A 66 0.44 14.58 -10.09
N TYR A 67 0.72 13.58 -10.93
CA TYR A 67 0.92 13.82 -12.37
C TYR A 67 -0.40 14.17 -13.10
N ILE A 68 -1.53 13.56 -12.69
CA ILE A 68 -2.84 13.84 -13.29
C ILE A 68 -3.36 15.25 -12.92
N GLU A 69 -3.01 15.76 -11.73
CA GLU A 69 -3.41 17.12 -11.30
C GLU A 69 -2.57 18.24 -11.93
N GLU A 70 -1.46 17.92 -12.60
CA GLU A 70 -0.61 18.89 -13.30
C GLU A 70 -0.98 19.08 -14.79
N GLU A 71 -1.91 18.27 -15.34
CA GLU A 71 -2.62 18.50 -16.63
C GLU A 71 -3.93 19.26 -16.43
#